data_AF-A0A6G3WXW2-F1
#
_entry.id   AF-A0A6G3WXW2-F1
#
_cell.length_a   1.000
_cell.length_b   1.000
_cell.length_c   1.000
_cell.angle_alpha   90.00
_cell.angle_beta   90.00
_cell.angle_gamma   90.00
#
_symmetry.space_group_name_H-M   'P 1'
#
loop_
_entity.id
_entity.type
_entity.pdbx_description
1 polymer ?
#
loop_
_entity_poly.entity_id
_entity_poly.type
_entity_poly.pdbx_seq_one_letter_code
_entity_poly.pdbx_strand_id
1 'polypeptide(L)'
;FHAGVNDVLLTALAVALARWRRDRGQDQTFAHIELEGHGREARYVTPTAGFEPELSRTVGWFTTLYPVVVDPGPAPDPTAPAYLAAALKAVKEDLARVPSNGVSYGALRHLADDVPAGPAPQVLFNYLGRFDA
;
A
#
# COMPACT_ATOMS: atom_id res chain seq x y z
N PHE A 1 5.65 -3.16 -19.01
CA PHE A 1 5.37 -2.62 -17.67
C PHE A 1 3.87 -2.43 -17.52
N HIS A 2 3.19 -3.20 -16.67
CA HIS A 2 1.82 -2.90 -16.24
C HIS A 2 1.92 -2.29 -14.85
N ALA A 3 1.77 -0.97 -14.72
CA ALA A 3 1.78 -0.27 -13.44
C ALA A 3 0.52 0.60 -13.36
N GLY A 4 -0.15 0.58 -12.20
CA GLY A 4 -1.30 1.44 -11.90
C GLY A 4 -0.87 2.81 -11.37
N VAL A 5 -1.85 3.70 -11.20
CA VAL A 5 -1.62 5.04 -10.62
C VAL A 5 -1.05 4.92 -9.19
N ASN A 6 -1.58 4.00 -8.39
CA ASN A 6 -1.09 3.75 -7.02
C ASN A 6 0.38 3.34 -7.00
N ASP A 7 0.84 2.47 -7.90
CA ASP A 7 2.25 2.04 -7.96
C ASP A 7 3.17 3.25 -8.17
N VAL A 8 2.80 4.15 -9.08
CA VAL A 8 3.59 5.34 -9.40
C VAL A 8 3.60 6.33 -8.23
N LEU A 9 2.43 6.62 -7.65
CA LEU A 9 2.32 7.56 -6.53
C LEU A 9 3.03 7.05 -5.27
N LEU A 10 2.90 5.75 -4.96
CA LEU A 10 3.60 5.14 -3.83
C LEU A 10 5.10 5.07 -4.05
N THR A 11 5.55 4.82 -5.29
CA THR A 11 6.98 4.90 -5.63
C THR A 11 7.51 6.30 -5.37
N ALA A 12 6.81 7.33 -5.85
CA ALA A 12 7.21 8.72 -5.62
C ALA A 12 7.26 9.08 -4.13
N LEU A 13 6.26 8.64 -3.35
CA LEU A 13 6.24 8.83 -1.90
C LEU A 13 7.41 8.13 -1.21
N ALA A 14 7.69 6.86 -1.56
CA ALA A 14 8.78 6.09 -0.98
C ALA A 14 10.15 6.74 -1.28
N VAL A 15 10.38 7.19 -2.52
CA VAL A 15 11.59 7.92 -2.92
C VAL A 15 11.71 9.23 -2.15
N ALA A 16 10.62 9.99 -2.00
CA ALA A 16 10.61 11.24 -1.25
C ALA A 16 10.97 11.03 0.23
N LEU A 17 10.41 9.99 0.87
CA LEU A 17 10.71 9.64 2.25
C LEU A 17 12.15 9.17 2.44
N ALA A 18 12.68 8.36 1.52
CA ALA A 18 14.07 7.91 1.55
C ALA A 18 15.05 9.08 1.43
N ARG A 19 14.79 10.01 0.50
CA ARG A 19 15.57 11.24 0.35
C ARG A 19 15.50 12.10 1.61
N TRP A 20 14.30 12.34 2.15
CA TRP A 20 14.10 13.17 3.34
C TRP A 20 14.83 12.63 4.58
N ARG A 21 14.92 11.30 4.72
CA ARG A 21 15.71 10.61 5.76
C ARG A 21 17.21 10.75 5.54
N ARG A 22 17.68 10.56 4.29
CA ARG A 22 19.11 10.77 3.94
C ARG A 22 19.56 12.18 4.27
N ASP A 23 18.76 13.19 3.96
CA ASP A 23 19.08 14.60 4.26
C ASP A 23 19.23 14.86 5.78
N ARG A 24 18.83 13.90 6.63
CA ARG A 24 18.99 13.89 8.10
C ARG A 24 20.05 12.90 8.60
N GLY A 25 20.86 12.33 7.70
CA GLY A 25 21.91 11.36 8.04
C GLY A 25 21.40 9.95 8.35
N GLN A 26 20.23 9.57 7.83
CA GLN A 26 19.69 8.21 7.95
C GLN A 26 19.77 7.48 6.62
N ASP A 27 20.37 6.29 6.61
CA ASP A 27 20.56 5.48 5.39
C ASP A 27 19.35 4.60 5.02
N GLN A 28 18.27 4.67 5.80
CA GLN A 28 17.06 3.87 5.57
C GLN A 28 16.34 4.26 4.27
N THR A 29 16.22 3.31 3.34
CA THR A 29 15.52 3.47 2.06
C THR A 29 14.04 3.06 2.15
N PHE A 30 13.73 1.96 2.83
CA PHE A 30 12.36 1.47 2.93
C PHE A 30 11.42 2.43 3.68
N ALA A 31 10.15 2.43 3.29
CA ALA A 31 9.07 3.18 3.93
C ALA A 31 8.02 2.21 4.47
N HIS A 32 7.64 2.39 5.73
CA HIS A 32 6.52 1.71 6.35
C HIS A 32 5.28 2.62 6.29
N ILE A 33 4.30 2.23 5.49
CA ILE A 33 3.17 3.08 5.09
C ILE A 33 1.87 2.32 5.37
N GLU A 34 0.88 3.01 5.93
CA GLU A 34 -0.49 2.52 6.00
C GLU A 34 -1.21 2.84 4.69
N LEU A 35 -1.72 1.82 4.00
CA LEU A 35 -2.50 1.99 2.78
C LEU A 35 -3.99 1.90 3.07
N GLU A 36 -4.73 2.79 2.42
CA GLU A 36 -6.18 2.72 2.35
C GLU A 36 -6.64 1.97 1.10
N GLY A 37 -7.51 0.98 1.29
CA GLY A 37 -8.23 0.28 0.23
C GLY A 37 -9.74 0.53 0.30
N HIS A 38 -10.43 0.34 -0.83
CA HIS A 38 -11.89 0.52 -0.89
C HIS A 38 -12.67 -0.55 -0.10
N GLY A 39 -12.03 -1.71 0.17
CA GLY A 39 -12.55 -2.84 0.95
C GLY A 39 -13.78 -3.59 0.38
N ARG A 40 -14.23 -3.23 -0.82
CA ARG A 40 -15.27 -3.95 -1.59
C ARG A 40 -14.67 -5.08 -2.44
N GLU A 41 -13.82 -5.89 -1.84
CA GLU A 41 -13.08 -6.94 -2.55
C GLU A 41 -13.80 -8.29 -2.46
N ALA A 42 -14.97 -8.39 -3.12
CA ALA A 42 -15.86 -9.54 -3.04
C ALA A 42 -15.12 -10.88 -3.30
N ARG A 43 -14.28 -10.92 -4.34
CA ARG A 43 -13.43 -12.06 -4.71
C ARG A 43 -12.57 -12.64 -3.59
N TYR A 44 -12.11 -11.82 -2.65
CA TYR A 44 -11.26 -12.28 -1.54
C TYR A 44 -12.07 -12.81 -0.37
N VAL A 45 -13.36 -12.47 -0.30
CA VAL A 45 -14.29 -12.90 0.75
C VAL A 45 -15.09 -14.13 0.31
N THR A 46 -15.38 -14.29 -0.99
CA THR A 46 -16.16 -15.41 -1.54
C THR A 46 -15.75 -16.79 -1.02
N PRO A 47 -14.45 -17.15 -0.96
CA PRO A 47 -14.05 -18.47 -0.47
C PRO A 47 -14.44 -18.75 0.98
N THR A 48 -14.54 -17.70 1.81
CA THR A 48 -14.91 -17.82 3.23
C THR A 48 -16.41 -17.65 3.45
N ALA A 49 -17.06 -16.74 2.71
CA ALA A 49 -18.48 -16.45 2.85
C ALA A 49 -19.41 -17.48 2.17
N GLY A 50 -18.89 -18.25 1.19
CA GLY A 50 -19.69 -19.20 0.42
C GLY A 50 -20.57 -18.55 -0.68
N PHE A 51 -20.50 -17.23 -0.83
CA PHE A 51 -21.15 -16.47 -1.90
C PHE A 51 -20.30 -15.22 -2.22
N GLU A 52 -20.47 -14.66 -3.41
CA GLU A 52 -19.83 -13.39 -3.79
C GLU A 52 -20.72 -12.21 -3.34
N PRO A 53 -20.28 -11.37 -2.39
CA PRO A 53 -21.09 -10.24 -1.92
C PRO A 53 -21.21 -9.17 -3.01
N GLU A 54 -22.44 -8.80 -3.38
CA GLU A 54 -22.66 -7.64 -4.23
C GLU A 54 -22.72 -6.37 -3.36
N LEU A 55 -21.69 -5.53 -3.47
CA LEU A 55 -21.54 -4.30 -2.72
C LEU A 55 -21.54 -3.05 -3.60
N SER A 56 -21.74 -3.12 -4.92
CA SER A 56 -21.55 -1.97 -5.82
C SER A 56 -22.46 -0.78 -5.50
N ARG A 57 -23.63 -1.03 -4.90
CA ARG A 57 -24.64 -0.01 -4.52
C ARG A 57 -24.89 0.09 -3.01
N THR A 58 -24.05 -0.53 -2.19
CA THR A 58 -24.24 -0.58 -0.75
C THR A 58 -23.54 0.59 -0.06
N VAL A 59 -24.31 1.42 0.65
CA VAL A 59 -23.76 2.49 1.49
C VAL A 59 -23.29 1.91 2.82
N GLY A 60 -22.08 2.28 3.23
CA GLY A 60 -21.46 1.81 4.46
C GLY A 60 -19.97 2.18 4.49
N TRP A 61 -19.34 2.00 5.66
CA TRP A 61 -17.91 2.20 5.81
C TRP A 61 -17.18 0.89 5.52
N PHE A 62 -16.72 0.73 4.28
CA PHE A 62 -16.03 -0.49 3.80
C PHE A 62 -14.51 -0.37 3.80
N THR A 63 -13.95 0.81 4.06
CA THR A 63 -12.52 1.09 3.99
C THR A 63 -11.67 0.04 4.70
N THR A 64 -10.63 -0.45 4.02
CA THR A 64 -9.58 -1.28 4.62
C THR A 64 -8.34 -0.43 4.89
N LEU A 65 -7.69 -0.69 6.02
CA LEU A 65 -6.38 -0.14 6.36
C LEU A 65 -5.42 -1.29 6.57
N TYR A 66 -4.24 -1.23 5.96
CA TYR A 66 -3.21 -2.24 6.15
C TYR A 66 -1.81 -1.66 5.95
N PRO A 67 -0.82 -2.08 6.76
CA PRO A 67 0.56 -1.65 6.61
C PRO A 67 1.23 -2.35 5.42
N VAL A 68 2.07 -1.61 4.72
CA VAL A 68 3.02 -2.13 3.73
C VAL A 68 4.42 -1.59 4.01
N VAL A 69 5.43 -2.41 3.73
CA VAL A 69 6.82 -1.95 3.62
C VAL A 69 7.20 -1.99 2.16
N VAL A 70 7.57 -0.83 1.62
CA VAL A 70 8.04 -0.68 0.24
C VAL A 70 9.44 -0.09 0.24
N ASP A 71 10.32 -0.61 -0.60
CA ASP A 71 11.70 -0.16 -0.70
C ASP A 71 12.05 0.27 -2.14
N PRO A 72 12.23 1.58 -2.40
CA PRO A 72 12.65 2.05 -3.70
C PRO A 72 14.16 1.80 -3.96
N GLY A 73 14.87 1.29 -2.96
CA GLY A 73 16.31 1.05 -3.01
C GLY A 73 17.14 2.32 -2.87
N PRO A 74 18.47 2.16 -2.69
CA PRO A 74 19.39 3.29 -2.58
C PRO A 74 19.51 4.03 -3.92
N ALA A 75 19.57 5.36 -3.85
CA ALA A 75 19.62 6.22 -5.03
C ALA A 75 20.81 7.19 -4.95
N PRO A 76 21.91 7.01 -5.70
CA PRO A 76 22.93 8.05 -5.79
C PRO A 76 22.33 9.39 -6.27
N ASP A 77 21.46 9.32 -7.27
CA ASP A 77 20.62 10.42 -7.75
C ASP A 77 19.14 9.97 -7.78
N PRO A 78 18.26 10.50 -6.90
CA PRO A 78 16.85 10.13 -6.84
C PRO A 78 16.02 10.67 -8.01
N THR A 79 16.61 11.47 -8.89
CA THR A 79 15.95 12.02 -10.09
C THR A 79 16.35 11.29 -11.37
N ALA A 80 17.37 10.41 -11.31
CA ALA A 80 17.85 9.68 -12.46
C ALA A 80 16.76 8.74 -13.04
N PRO A 81 16.46 8.80 -14.35
CA PRO A 81 15.42 7.96 -14.96
C PRO A 81 15.62 6.45 -14.76
N ALA A 82 16.88 5.99 -14.82
CA ALA A 82 17.21 4.58 -14.58
C ALA A 82 16.89 4.14 -13.14
N TYR A 83 17.17 5.01 -12.16
CA TYR A 83 16.80 4.76 -10.77
C TYR A 83 15.28 4.71 -10.61
N LEU A 84 14.55 5.70 -11.14
CA LEU A 84 13.09 5.77 -11.01
C LEU A 84 12.40 4.55 -11.63
N ALA A 85 12.89 4.05 -12.77
CA ALA A 85 12.39 2.81 -13.37
C ALA A 85 12.65 1.58 -12.49
N ALA A 86 13.83 1.48 -11.87
CA ALA A 86 14.16 0.41 -10.94
C ALA A 86 13.33 0.48 -9.65
N ALA A 87 13.19 1.67 -9.08
CA ALA A 87 12.37 1.93 -7.90
C ALA A 87 10.91 1.56 -8.13
N LEU A 88 10.32 1.94 -9.27
CA LEU A 88 8.95 1.57 -9.62
C LEU A 88 8.78 0.05 -9.71
N LYS A 89 9.76 -0.64 -10.29
CA LYS A 89 9.74 -2.10 -10.36
C LYS A 89 9.79 -2.72 -8.97
N ALA A 90 10.71 -2.28 -8.11
CA ALA A 90 10.88 -2.79 -6.75
C ALA A 90 9.62 -2.56 -5.90
N VAL A 91 9.11 -1.33 -5.87
CA VAL A 91 7.90 -0.97 -5.13
C VAL A 91 6.69 -1.76 -5.63
N LYS A 92 6.55 -1.95 -6.94
CA LYS A 92 5.48 -2.79 -7.50
C LYS A 92 5.60 -4.25 -7.04
N GLU A 93 6.81 -4.81 -7.05
CA GLU A 93 7.07 -6.17 -6.56
C GLU A 93 6.78 -6.29 -5.06
N ASP A 94 7.02 -5.24 -4.27
CA ASP A 94 6.65 -5.18 -2.86
C ASP A 94 5.13 -5.17 -2.65
N LEU A 95 4.42 -4.32 -3.39
CA LEU A 95 2.95 -4.23 -3.33
C LEU A 95 2.28 -5.53 -3.80
N ALA A 96 2.85 -6.20 -4.80
CA ALA A 96 2.33 -7.47 -5.31
C ALA A 96 2.41 -8.62 -4.29
N ARG A 97 3.21 -8.49 -3.22
CA ARG A 97 3.28 -9.48 -2.13
C ARG A 97 2.15 -9.32 -1.11
N VAL A 98 1.37 -8.25 -1.17
CA VAL A 98 0.25 -8.03 -0.25
C VAL A 98 -0.86 -9.04 -0.56
N PRO A 99 -1.22 -9.92 0.39
CA PRO A 99 -2.31 -10.86 0.16
C PRO A 99 -3.65 -10.14 0.18
N SER A 100 -4.54 -10.51 -0.74
CA SER A 100 -5.96 -10.10 -0.75
C SER A 100 -6.18 -8.59 -0.57
N ASN A 101 -5.30 -7.76 -1.12
CA ASN A 101 -5.32 -6.30 -0.98
C ASN A 101 -5.51 -5.83 0.48
N GLY A 102 -4.93 -6.57 1.43
CA GLY A 102 -4.92 -6.21 2.85
C GLY A 102 -6.24 -6.39 3.60
N VAL A 103 -7.30 -6.92 2.96
CA VAL A 103 -8.61 -7.16 3.61
C VAL A 103 -8.46 -8.05 4.85
N SER A 104 -7.61 -9.07 4.76
CA SER A 104 -7.36 -10.02 5.85
C SER A 104 -6.67 -9.36 7.06
N TYR A 105 -5.88 -8.30 6.85
CA TYR A 105 -5.17 -7.63 7.93
C TYR A 105 -6.16 -7.01 8.92
N GLY A 106 -7.14 -6.24 8.44
CA GLY A 106 -8.15 -5.60 9.30
C GLY A 106 -8.98 -6.63 10.07
N ALA A 107 -9.38 -7.72 9.40
CA ALA A 107 -10.11 -8.82 10.04
C ALA A 107 -9.27 -9.48 11.16
N LEU A 108 -8.01 -9.83 10.89
CA LEU A 108 -7.12 -10.41 11.89
C LEU A 108 -6.82 -9.45 13.04
N ARG A 109 -6.59 -8.17 12.73
CA ARG A 109 -6.21 -7.15 13.72
C ARG A 109 -7.34 -6.79 14.68
N HIS A 110 -8.59 -6.83 14.21
CA HIS A 110 -9.73 -6.29 14.95
C HIS A 110 -10.77 -7.34 15.35
N LEU A 111 -10.81 -8.50 14.70
CA LEU A 111 -11.81 -9.55 14.96
C LEU A 111 -11.21 -10.85 15.51
N ALA A 112 -9.88 -11.02 15.48
CA ALA A 112 -9.21 -12.15 16.12
C ALA A 112 -8.64 -11.72 17.48
N ASP A 113 -8.76 -12.59 18.49
CA ASP A 113 -8.43 -12.25 19.88
C ASP A 113 -6.92 -12.21 20.17
N ASP A 114 -6.06 -12.79 19.31
CA ASP A 114 -4.65 -13.07 19.64
C ASP A 114 -3.63 -12.72 18.54
N VAL A 115 -3.89 -11.69 17.71
CA VAL A 115 -2.91 -11.22 16.71
C VAL A 115 -2.19 -9.97 17.23
N PRO A 116 -0.93 -10.10 17.71
CA PRO A 116 -0.19 -8.94 18.20
C PRO A 116 0.08 -7.95 17.06
N ALA A 117 -0.17 -6.68 17.34
CA ALA A 117 0.10 -5.61 16.39
C ALA A 117 1.60 -5.32 16.31
N GLY A 118 2.12 -5.21 15.09
CA GLY A 118 3.42 -4.60 14.86
C GLY A 118 3.41 -3.09 15.15
N PRO A 119 4.57 -2.41 15.03
CA PRO A 119 4.62 -0.96 15.12
C PRO A 119 3.66 -0.33 14.10
N ALA A 120 2.98 0.76 14.46
CA ALA A 120 2.09 1.44 13.53
C ALA A 120 2.90 2.24 12.48
N PRO A 121 2.49 2.27 11.20
CA PRO A 121 3.03 3.22 10.24
C PRO A 121 2.81 4.66 10.71
N GLN A 122 3.76 5.54 10.39
CA GLN A 122 3.67 6.98 10.70
C GLN A 122 3.10 7.81 9.55
N VAL A 123 2.89 7.17 8.39
CA VAL A 123 2.41 7.79 7.16
C VAL A 123 1.26 6.95 6.63
N LEU A 124 0.12 7.60 6.38
CA LEU A 124 -1.02 7.02 5.68
C LEU A 124 -1.06 7.54 4.25
N PHE A 125 -1.35 6.66 3.30
CA PHE A 125 -1.55 7.00 1.90
C PHE A 125 -2.92 6.54 1.42
N ASN A 126 -3.68 7.47 0.83
CA ASN A 126 -4.96 7.22 0.20
C ASN A 126 -5.02 7.93 -1.17
N TYR A 127 -5.39 7.18 -2.21
CA TYR A 127 -5.67 7.71 -3.53
C TYR A 127 -7.17 7.66 -3.80
N LEU A 128 -7.81 8.83 -3.77
CA LEU A 128 -9.26 8.99 -3.92
C LEU A 128 -9.79 8.79 -5.35
N GLY A 129 -8.92 8.47 -6.30
CA GLY A 129 -9.29 8.38 -7.71
C GLY A 129 -9.31 9.74 -8.41
N ARG A 130 -10.01 9.78 -9.54
CA ARG A 130 -10.25 11.01 -10.30
C ARG A 130 -11.70 11.43 -10.06
N PHE A 131 -11.89 12.72 -9.84
CA PHE A 131 -13.21 13.33 -9.80
C PHE A 131 -13.42 14.06 -11.11
N ASP A 132 -14.53 13.79 -11.79
CA ASP A 132 -14.97 14.62 -12.91
C ASP A 132 -15.49 15.96 -12.37
N ALA A 133 -15.26 17.03 -13.13
CA ALA A 133 -15.68 18.40 -12.79
C ALA A 133 -17.08 18.72 -13.30
#